data_AF-A0A7J3WXS0-F1
#
_entry.id   AF-A0A7J3WXS0-F1
#
_cell.length_a   1.000
_cell.length_b   1.000
_cell.length_c   1.000
_cell.angle_alpha   90.00
_cell.angle_beta   90.00
_cell.angle_gamma   90.00
#
_symmetry.space_group_name_H-M   'P 1'
#
loop_
_entity.id
_entity.type
_entity.pdbx_description
1 polymer ?
#
loop_
_entity_poly.entity_id
_entity_poly.type
_entity_poly.pdbx_seq_one_letter_code
_entity_poly.pdbx_strand_id
1 'polypeptide(L)' 'MVEIEILVNNAGIHPFKLFTEMTEDDWDKVMNVNLKGMFNCTKTVLQKMIEQNTVK' A
#
# COMPACT_ATOMS: atom_id res chain seq x y z
N MET A 1 -12.92 -0.55 19.43
CA MET A 1 -12.58 -0.26 18.02
C MET A 1 -11.10 0.08 17.98
N VAL A 2 -10.34 -0.40 16.99
CA VAL A 2 -8.90 -0.10 16.87
C VAL A 2 -8.73 1.30 16.25
N GLU A 3 -7.90 2.12 16.88
CA GLU A 3 -7.51 3.45 16.44
C GLU A 3 -6.10 3.37 15.82
N ILE A 4 -5.89 4.02 14.67
CA ILE A 4 -4.62 4.00 13.95
C ILE A 4 -4.08 5.43 13.91
N GLU A 5 -3.02 5.67 14.69
CA GLU A 5 -2.34 6.98 14.73
C GLU A 5 -1.29 7.10 13.60
N ILE A 6 -0.63 5.99 13.24
CA ILE A 6 0.43 5.95 12.23
C ILE A 6 0.16 4.78 11.28
N LEU A 7 0.11 5.08 9.98
CA LEU A 7 0.10 4.08 8.91
C LEU A 7 1.45 4.10 8.17
N VAL A 8 2.13 2.96 8.10
CA VAL A 8 3.34 2.79 7.28
C VAL A 8 3.05 1.80 6.15
N ASN A 9 2.88 2.32 4.94
CA ASN A 9 2.74 1.50 3.73
C ASN A 9 4.12 1.00 3.25
N ASN A 10 4.72 0.05 3.98
CA ASN A 10 6.06 -0.49 3.67
C ASN A 10 6.03 -1.77 2.83
N ALA A 11 4.87 -2.42 2.68
CA ALA A 11 4.78 -3.67 1.93
C ALA A 11 5.16 -3.44 0.46
N GLY A 12 6.17 -4.15 -0.01
CA GLY A 12 6.66 -4.06 -1.38
C GLY A 12 7.33 -5.37 -1.79
N ILE A 13 7.16 -5.73 -3.05
CA ILE A 13 7.81 -6.88 -3.68
C ILE A 13 8.52 -6.48 -4.96
N HIS A 14 9.51 -7.28 -5.33
CA HIS A 14 10.14 -7.26 -6.63
C HIS A 14 10.50 -8.71 -7.04
N PRO A 15 10.21 -9.16 -8.26
CA PRO A 15 10.58 -10.49 -8.72
C PRO A 15 12.11 -10.63 -8.78
N PHE A 16 12.63 -11.77 -8.35
CA PHE A 16 14.07 -12.04 -8.43
C PHE A 16 14.45 -12.65 -9.78
N LYS A 17 14.36 -11.84 -10.85
CA LYS A 17 14.70 -12.22 -12.23
C LYS A 17 15.12 -10.99 -13.04
N LEU A 18 15.69 -11.17 -14.23
CA LEU A 18 16.02 -10.05 -15.10
C LEU A 18 14.73 -9.37 -15.59
N PHE A 19 14.78 -8.05 -15.81
CA PHE A 19 13.61 -7.31 -16.30
C PHE A 19 13.09 -7.84 -17.64
N THR A 20 13.99 -8.27 -18.52
CA THR A 20 13.65 -8.87 -19.83
C THR A 20 12.93 -10.22 -19.72
N GLU A 21 13.00 -10.87 -18.56
CA GLU A 21 12.33 -12.14 -18.26
C GLU A 21 11.03 -11.92 -17.47
N MET A 22 10.71 -10.67 -17.14
CA MET A 22 9.51 -10.32 -16.39
C MET A 22 8.28 -10.49 -17.29
N THR A 23 7.34 -11.30 -16.82
CA THR A 23 6.04 -11.45 -17.46
C THR A 23 5.09 -10.33 -17.01
N GLU A 24 4.03 -10.10 -17.79
CA GLU A 24 2.95 -9.19 -17.37
C GLU A 24 2.36 -9.59 -16.01
N ASP A 25 2.19 -10.89 -15.75
CA ASP A 25 1.70 -11.39 -14.45
C ASP A 25 2.65 -11.04 -13.28
N ASP A 26 3.96 -11.02 -13.52
CA ASP A 26 4.92 -10.59 -12.51
C ASP A 26 4.80 -9.08 -12.25
N TRP A 27 4.64 -8.30 -13.31
CA TRP A 27 4.45 -6.86 -13.20
C TRP A 27 3.14 -6.52 -12.47
N ASP A 28 2.06 -7.20 -12.82
CA ASP A 28 0.77 -7.06 -12.17
C ASP A 28 0.85 -7.39 -10.68
N LYS A 29 1.63 -8.39 -10.28
CA LYS A 29 1.86 -8.67 -8.85
C LYS A 29 2.57 -7.51 -8.15
N VAL A 30 3.62 -6.95 -8.76
CA VAL A 30 4.32 -5.76 -8.23
C VAL A 30 3.34 -4.60 -8.07
N MET A 31 2.55 -4.31 -9.10
CA MET A 31 1.59 -3.20 -9.09
C MET A 31 0.48 -3.41 -8.06
N ASN A 32 -0.02 -4.63 -7.94
CA ASN A 32 -1.06 -4.97 -6.97
C ASN A 32 -0.59 -4.81 -5.52
N VAL A 33 0.66 -5.18 -5.20
CA VAL A 33 1.21 -5.02 -3.84
C VAL A 33 1.67 -3.58 -3.60
N ASN A 34 2.58 -3.08 -4.43
CA ASN A 34 3.35 -1.88 -4.12
C ASN A 34 2.51 -0.60 -4.33
N LEU A 35 1.61 -0.58 -5.32
CA LEU A 35 0.78 0.59 -5.61
C LEU A 35 -0.65 0.42 -5.11
N LYS A 36 -1.36 -0.60 -5.59
CA LYS A 36 -2.78 -0.81 -5.24
C LYS A 36 -2.96 -1.14 -3.76
N GLY A 37 -2.02 -1.90 -3.17
CA GLY A 37 -2.02 -2.22 -1.74
C GLY A 37 -1.96 -0.96 -0.87
N MET A 38 -0.97 -0.09 -1.12
CA MET A 38 -0.84 1.21 -0.44
C MET A 38 -2.11 2.07 -0.59
N PHE A 39 -2.66 2.16 -1.80
CA PHE A 39 -3.89 2.90 -2.05
C PHE A 39 -5.06 2.37 -1.20
N ASN A 40 -5.27 1.05 -1.17
CA ASN A 40 -6.35 0.43 -0.42
C ASN A 40 -6.20 0.66 1.08
N CYS A 41 -5.02 0.39 1.64
CA CYS A 41 -4.76 0.57 3.07
C CYS A 41 -5.02 2.02 3.49
N THR A 42 -4.49 2.97 2.71
CA THR A 42 -4.68 4.41 2.97
C THR A 42 -6.15 4.79 2.88
N LYS A 43 -6.85 4.41 1.80
CA LYS A 43 -8.26 4.74 1.60
C LYS A 43 -9.14 4.25 2.75
N THR A 44 -8.85 3.09 3.31
CA THR A 44 -9.64 2.51 4.42
C THR A 44 -9.53 3.31 5.71
N VAL A 45 -8.37 3.87 6.03
CA VAL A 45 -8.11 4.48 7.34
C VAL A 45 -8.08 6.01 7.31
N LEU A 46 -7.83 6.61 6.13
CA LEU A 46 -7.54 8.04 5.98
C LEU A 46 -8.63 8.94 6.54
N GLN A 47 -9.91 8.63 6.29
CA GLN A 47 -11.02 9.48 6.75
C GLN A 47 -11.01 9.62 8.28
N LYS A 48 -10.84 8.51 9.01
CA LYS A 48 -10.79 8.53 10.48
C LYS A 48 -9.53 9.23 10.99
N MET A 49 -8.39 9.03 10.34
CA MET A 49 -7.13 9.70 10.69
C MET A 49 -7.21 11.23 10.51
N ILE A 50 -7.93 11.72 9.50
CA ILE A 50 -8.19 13.16 9.31
C ILE A 50 -9.06 13.71 10.44
N GLU A 51 -10.15 13.01 10.77
CA GLU A 51 -11.05 13.40 11.86
C GLU A 51 -10.31 13.49 13.20
N GLN A 52 -9.39 12.55 13.47
CA GLN A 52 -8.55 12.51 14.67
C GLN A 52 -7.53 13.67 14.74
N ASN A 53 -6.97 14.10 13.61
CA ASN A 53 -6.00 15.20 13.56
C ASN A 53 -6.61 16.60 13.73
N THR A 54 -7.94 16.72 13.75
CA THR A 54 -8.61 18.03 13.86
C THR A 54 -8.76 18.51 15.31
N VAL A 55 -8.32 17.73 16.31
CA VAL A 55 -8.49 18.03 17.76
C VAL A 55 -7.17 18.02 18.56
N LYS A 56 -6.02 18.25 17.92
CA LYS A 56 -4.77 18.56 18.65
C LYS A 56 -4.42 20.04 18.55
#